data_AF-A0A9W7YE49-F1
#
_entry.id   AF-A0A9W7YE49-F1
#
_cell.length_a   1.000
_cell.length_b   1.000
_cell.length_c   1.000
_cell.angle_alpha   90.00
_cell.angle_beta   90.00
_cell.angle_gamma   90.00
#
_symmetry.space_group_name_H-M   'P 1'
#
loop_
_entity.id
_entity.type
_entity.pdbx_description
1 polymer ?
#
loop_
_entity_poly.entity_id
_entity_poly.type
_entity_poly.pdbx_seq_one_letter_code
_entity_poly.pdbx_strand_id
1 'polypeptide(L)'
;TPGHPYSSTVHDLTTVEANMRKRREIVTSMLREDEVVLSIGSYPVLGSGDFLSPSHKANGRFSQSLFLPDEVINPHPRFSTLAGNIRERRGSKVAINVPVFHDVHTPRPFVDPTIPYDRSLFPGDGEAKSGAALPDHIYMDAMGFGMGCCCLQITLQAPNVDQARRLYDQLATVGAVLMSLSAASPIFRGHLADIDCRWNVIAAAVDDRTPEERGERPLANDRFVIPKSRYGTIDTFLGSSDGHFRAEYNDLKLVYDRDIRRHLVDGGVDDLMARHMAHLFIRDPLVIFEELLDQDDAVSADHFENIQSTNWQNMRFKPPPPNSPIGWRVEFRPLEVQLTDFENAAFSVFVVLLARALLAFSDINLYIPVTKLDANMERAHHRDAVLRERFYFRRSSAAGGEGGYMAEMTANEIVNGSANFIGLAPIVQMYLDSIDIGGDVRRRLDAYIAFIRGRANGSIMTTAAWIRSFVQNHPAYRRDSVVSAEINYDLILVLDDISSGRRAAPELLGEGVVARP
;
A
#
# COMPACT_ATOMS: atom_id res chain seq x y z
N THR A 1 16.69 -3.61 -2.32
CA THR A 1 16.80 -2.88 -1.03
C THR A 1 18.26 -2.48 -0.81
N PRO A 2 18.62 -1.63 0.19
CA PRO A 2 20.03 -1.43 0.51
C PRO A 2 20.69 -2.77 0.91
N GLY A 3 22.00 -2.92 0.66
CA GLY A 3 22.74 -4.15 0.98
C GLY A 3 22.84 -4.43 2.48
N HIS A 4 22.75 -3.38 3.31
CA HIS A 4 22.62 -3.46 4.76
C HIS A 4 21.56 -2.45 5.23
N PRO A 5 20.89 -2.67 6.38
CA PRO A 5 20.02 -1.66 6.98
C PRO A 5 20.78 -0.35 7.23
N TYR A 6 20.10 0.79 7.04
CA TYR A 6 20.64 2.09 7.42
C TYR A 6 20.87 2.16 8.94
N SER A 7 21.88 2.90 9.40
CA SER A 7 22.16 3.01 10.85
C SER A 7 21.17 3.94 11.58
N SER A 8 21.32 4.05 12.89
CA SER A 8 20.54 4.95 13.74
C SER A 8 20.94 6.43 13.60
N THR A 9 22.02 6.77 12.88
CA THR A 9 22.43 8.16 12.73
C THR A 9 21.46 8.95 11.84
N VAL A 10 21.42 10.27 12.01
CA VAL A 10 20.62 11.17 11.16
C VAL A 10 21.30 11.41 9.82
N HIS A 11 22.63 11.38 9.80
CA HIS A 11 23.43 11.52 8.58
C HIS A 11 23.07 10.46 7.53
N ASP A 12 22.91 9.19 7.95
CA ASP A 12 22.55 8.10 7.05
C ASP A 12 21.23 8.30 6.31
N LEU A 13 20.30 9.09 6.86
CA LEU A 13 19.03 9.40 6.18
C LEU A 13 19.25 10.19 4.88
N THR A 14 20.35 10.92 4.77
CA THR A 14 20.71 11.63 3.53
C THR A 14 21.28 10.70 2.45
N THR A 15 21.65 9.46 2.81
CA THR A 15 22.20 8.46 1.88
C THR A 15 21.11 7.61 1.20
N VAL A 16 19.88 7.65 1.70
CA VAL A 16 18.75 6.83 1.20
C VAL A 16 18.52 7.04 -0.28
N GLU A 17 18.51 8.30 -0.74
CA GLU A 17 18.33 8.63 -2.16
C GLU A 17 19.48 8.12 -3.02
N ALA A 18 20.73 8.32 -2.59
CA ALA A 18 21.89 7.82 -3.31
C ALA A 18 21.86 6.28 -3.42
N ASN A 19 21.39 5.59 -2.38
CA ASN A 19 21.19 4.15 -2.43
C ASN A 19 20.06 3.73 -3.38
N MET A 20 18.95 4.48 -3.43
CA MET A 20 17.86 4.27 -4.41
C MET A 20 18.38 4.41 -5.83
N ARG A 21 19.08 5.52 -6.12
CA ARG A 21 19.72 5.78 -7.41
C ARG A 21 20.67 4.66 -7.79
N LYS A 22 21.51 4.21 -6.85
CA LYS A 22 22.46 3.12 -7.12
C LYS A 22 21.75 1.82 -7.55
N ARG A 23 20.59 1.52 -6.97
CA ARG A 23 19.79 0.36 -7.39
C ARG A 23 19.25 0.54 -8.80
N ARG A 24 18.75 1.73 -9.15
CA ARG A 24 18.30 2.05 -10.51
C ARG A 24 19.44 1.93 -11.51
N GLU A 25 20.59 2.54 -11.24
CA GLU A 25 21.79 2.42 -12.07
C GLU A 25 22.19 0.96 -12.34
N ILE A 26 22.18 0.11 -11.30
CA ILE A 26 22.53 -1.31 -11.45
C ILE A 26 21.52 -2.01 -12.37
N VAL A 27 20.22 -1.81 -12.16
CA VAL A 27 19.18 -2.43 -13.01
C VAL A 27 19.30 -1.91 -14.44
N THR A 28 19.40 -0.59 -14.64
CA THR A 28 19.56 0.03 -15.97
C THR A 28 20.78 -0.52 -16.71
N SER A 29 21.88 -0.81 -16.01
CA SER A 29 23.08 -1.41 -16.65
C SER A 29 22.88 -2.84 -17.16
N MET A 30 21.79 -3.50 -16.76
CA MET A 30 21.41 -4.84 -17.20
C MET A 30 20.31 -4.83 -18.28
N LEU A 31 19.71 -3.67 -18.56
CA LEU A 31 18.65 -3.52 -19.56
C LEU A 31 19.22 -3.37 -20.97
N ARG A 32 18.40 -3.70 -21.96
CA ARG A 32 18.69 -3.39 -23.38
C ARG A 32 18.50 -1.89 -23.65
N GLU A 33 18.99 -1.43 -24.81
CA GLU A 33 18.89 -0.01 -25.19
C GLU A 33 17.44 0.50 -25.31
N ASP A 34 16.49 -0.39 -25.59
CA ASP A 34 15.05 -0.12 -25.73
C ASP A 34 14.23 -0.45 -24.46
N GLU A 35 14.90 -0.76 -23.35
CA GLU A 35 14.26 -1.11 -22.08
C GLU A 35 14.54 -0.05 -21.01
N VAL A 36 13.50 0.32 -20.26
CA VAL A 36 13.60 1.28 -19.14
C VAL A 36 12.98 0.70 -17.86
N VAL A 37 13.52 1.09 -16.71
CA VAL A 37 12.98 0.73 -15.40
C VAL A 37 12.32 1.95 -14.76
N LEU A 38 11.00 1.87 -14.55
CA LEU A 38 10.22 2.93 -13.95
C LEU A 38 9.64 2.51 -12.60
N SER A 39 9.52 3.49 -11.71
CA SER A 39 8.89 3.32 -10.40
C SER A 39 7.47 3.90 -10.46
N ILE A 40 6.52 3.12 -10.95
CA ILE A 40 5.12 3.54 -11.12
C ILE A 40 4.17 2.68 -10.29
N GLY A 41 3.10 3.27 -9.76
CA GLY A 41 2.14 2.59 -8.89
C GLY A 41 1.42 1.44 -9.58
N SER A 42 0.80 1.72 -10.73
CA SER A 42 0.17 0.75 -11.63
C SER A 42 0.67 0.93 -13.07
N TYR A 43 0.85 -0.16 -13.81
CA TYR A 43 1.11 -0.05 -15.25
C TYR A 43 -0.20 0.27 -15.99
N PRO A 44 -0.30 1.39 -16.73
CA PRO A 44 -1.59 1.95 -17.15
C PRO A 44 -2.46 0.99 -17.98
N VAL A 45 -1.84 0.27 -18.91
CA VAL A 45 -2.54 -0.61 -19.86
C VAL A 45 -2.35 -2.11 -19.56
N LEU A 46 -1.94 -2.49 -18.34
CA LEU A 46 -1.80 -3.91 -17.97
C LEU A 46 -3.10 -4.66 -18.28
N GLY A 47 -3.03 -5.76 -19.05
CA GLY A 47 -4.21 -6.53 -19.45
C GLY A 47 -5.07 -5.89 -20.54
N SER A 48 -4.59 -4.86 -21.23
CA SER A 48 -5.28 -4.20 -22.34
C SER A 48 -4.29 -3.78 -23.44
N GLY A 49 -4.68 -3.93 -24.71
CA GLY A 49 -3.82 -3.58 -25.84
C GLY A 49 -2.49 -4.34 -25.86
N ASP A 50 -1.43 -3.66 -26.29
CA ASP A 50 -0.06 -4.21 -26.34
C ASP A 50 0.70 -3.82 -25.06
N PHE A 51 0.71 -4.71 -24.07
CA PHE A 51 1.27 -4.48 -22.74
C PHE A 51 2.39 -5.44 -22.34
N LEU A 52 2.67 -6.46 -23.16
CA LEU A 52 3.62 -7.52 -22.83
C LEU A 52 4.43 -7.91 -24.07
N SER A 53 5.76 -7.90 -23.93
CA SER A 53 6.70 -8.32 -24.98
C SER A 53 7.57 -9.49 -24.50
N PRO A 54 7.62 -10.62 -25.22
CA PRO A 54 6.80 -10.92 -26.41
C PRO A 54 5.32 -11.12 -26.02
N SER A 55 4.42 -10.93 -26.99
CA SER A 55 2.98 -11.06 -26.76
C SER A 55 2.59 -12.50 -26.43
N HIS A 56 1.72 -12.66 -25.43
CA HIS A 56 1.16 -13.95 -25.01
C HIS A 56 -0.35 -13.87 -24.89
N LYS A 57 -1.03 -14.99 -25.16
CA LYS A 57 -2.49 -15.08 -25.01
C LYS A 57 -2.83 -15.35 -23.56
N ALA A 58 -3.90 -14.73 -23.06
CA ALA A 58 -4.46 -15.07 -21.76
C ALA A 58 -5.11 -16.47 -21.83
N ASN A 59 -4.32 -17.52 -21.65
CA ASN A 59 -4.76 -18.93 -21.59
C ASN A 59 -4.01 -19.71 -20.50
N GLY A 60 -3.44 -18.99 -19.53
CA GLY A 60 -2.73 -19.54 -18.39
C GLY A 60 -3.64 -20.28 -17.42
N ARG A 61 -3.15 -21.40 -16.87
CA ARG A 61 -3.91 -22.29 -15.98
C ARG A 61 -3.99 -21.80 -14.53
N PHE A 62 -3.05 -20.96 -14.11
CA PHE A 62 -2.95 -20.51 -12.72
C PHE A 62 -3.96 -19.39 -12.47
N SER A 63 -3.84 -18.27 -13.19
CA SER A 63 -4.77 -17.14 -13.05
C SER A 63 -6.13 -17.40 -13.70
N GLN A 64 -6.16 -18.12 -14.84
CA GLN A 64 -7.34 -18.28 -15.70
C GLN A 64 -7.98 -16.95 -16.12
N SER A 65 -7.21 -15.86 -16.09
CA SER A 65 -7.67 -14.50 -16.37
C SER A 65 -8.22 -14.39 -17.79
N LEU A 66 -9.22 -13.51 -17.97
CA LEU A 66 -9.68 -13.06 -19.28
C LEU A 66 -8.63 -12.18 -19.99
N PHE A 67 -7.73 -11.56 -19.24
CA PHE A 67 -6.88 -10.46 -19.70
C PHE A 67 -5.38 -10.76 -19.58
N LEU A 68 -4.97 -11.40 -18.48
CA LEU A 68 -3.55 -11.62 -18.17
C LEU A 68 -3.10 -13.03 -18.57
N PRO A 69 -2.08 -13.16 -19.42
CA PRO A 69 -1.35 -14.42 -19.58
C PRO A 69 -0.55 -14.73 -18.29
N ASP A 70 -0.29 -16.01 -18.00
CA ASP A 70 0.46 -16.39 -16.78
C ASP A 70 1.94 -15.97 -16.87
N GLU A 71 2.43 -15.59 -18.05
CA GLU A 71 3.76 -15.07 -18.31
C GLU A 71 4.06 -13.73 -17.63
N VAL A 72 3.03 -13.02 -17.14
CA VAL A 72 3.22 -11.85 -16.26
C VAL A 72 3.63 -12.25 -14.84
N ILE A 73 3.46 -13.53 -14.47
CA ILE A 73 3.80 -14.05 -13.15
C ILE A 73 5.28 -14.40 -13.12
N ASN A 74 5.97 -13.98 -12.06
CA ASN A 74 7.38 -14.32 -11.88
C ASN A 74 7.58 -15.86 -11.92
N PRO A 75 8.63 -16.36 -12.61
CA PRO A 75 8.85 -17.80 -12.80
C PRO A 75 9.04 -18.62 -11.52
N HIS A 76 9.36 -17.98 -10.39
CA HIS A 76 9.51 -18.69 -9.12
C HIS A 76 8.17 -19.34 -8.70
N PRO A 77 8.14 -20.65 -8.39
CA PRO A 77 6.91 -21.45 -8.27
C PRO A 77 5.95 -20.94 -7.19
N ARG A 78 6.45 -20.23 -6.17
CA ARG A 78 5.64 -19.55 -5.15
C ARG A 78 4.52 -18.70 -5.75
N PHE A 79 4.80 -17.93 -6.81
CA PHE A 79 3.86 -16.92 -7.30
C PHE A 79 2.72 -17.51 -8.12
N SER A 80 3.02 -18.46 -9.01
CA SER A 80 2.00 -19.18 -9.78
C SER A 80 1.13 -20.07 -8.88
N THR A 81 1.75 -20.72 -7.88
CA THR A 81 1.03 -21.48 -6.85
C THR A 81 0.10 -20.58 -6.05
N LEU A 82 0.56 -19.41 -5.61
CA LEU A 82 -0.27 -18.45 -4.89
C LEU A 82 -1.47 -17.97 -5.71
N ALA A 83 -1.27 -17.65 -7.00
CA ALA A 83 -2.35 -17.24 -7.90
C ALA A 83 -3.40 -18.34 -8.10
N GLY A 84 -2.95 -19.59 -8.31
CA GLY A 84 -3.84 -20.75 -8.43
C GLY A 84 -4.61 -21.04 -7.14
N ASN A 85 -3.91 -21.09 -6.00
CA ASN A 85 -4.50 -21.46 -4.71
C ASN A 85 -5.52 -20.42 -4.21
N ILE A 86 -5.28 -19.12 -4.44
CA ILE A 86 -6.28 -18.08 -4.12
C ILE A 86 -7.58 -18.33 -4.90
N ARG A 87 -7.48 -18.53 -6.22
CA ARG A 87 -8.64 -18.80 -7.10
C ARG A 87 -9.37 -20.08 -6.66
N GLU A 88 -8.63 -21.15 -6.42
CA GLU A 88 -9.20 -22.45 -6.07
C GLU A 88 -9.85 -22.44 -4.69
N ARG A 89 -9.20 -21.85 -3.68
CA ARG A 89 -9.78 -21.65 -2.34
C ARG A 89 -11.05 -20.81 -2.41
N ARG A 90 -11.01 -19.69 -3.14
CA ARG A 90 -12.16 -18.79 -3.31
C ARG A 90 -13.35 -19.46 -4.00
N GLY A 91 -13.09 -20.47 -4.84
CA GLY A 91 -14.09 -21.15 -5.68
C GLY A 91 -14.53 -20.34 -6.90
N SER A 92 -13.86 -19.21 -7.18
CA SER A 92 -14.07 -18.32 -8.31
C SER A 92 -12.79 -17.54 -8.57
N LYS A 93 -12.70 -16.82 -9.70
CA LYS A 93 -11.65 -15.79 -9.81
C LYS A 93 -11.87 -14.69 -8.77
N VAL A 94 -10.81 -13.93 -8.51
CA VAL A 94 -10.96 -12.65 -7.83
C VAL A 94 -11.76 -11.70 -8.73
N ALA A 95 -12.53 -10.80 -8.13
CA ALA A 95 -13.31 -9.81 -8.86
C ALA A 95 -12.96 -8.42 -8.35
N ILE A 96 -12.29 -7.64 -9.18
CA ILE A 96 -11.83 -6.30 -8.85
C ILE A 96 -12.62 -5.33 -9.72
N ASN A 97 -13.42 -4.47 -9.09
CA ASN A 97 -14.22 -3.47 -9.77
C ASN A 97 -13.77 -2.09 -9.30
N VAL A 98 -13.08 -1.37 -10.18
CA VAL A 98 -12.60 0.00 -9.91
C VAL A 98 -13.53 0.99 -10.58
N PRO A 99 -14.10 1.99 -9.87
CA PRO A 99 -14.97 2.98 -10.49
C PRO A 99 -14.26 3.66 -11.66
N VAL A 100 -14.90 3.68 -12.83
CA VAL A 100 -14.35 4.39 -13.99
C VAL A 100 -14.50 5.90 -13.78
N PHE A 101 -13.49 6.67 -14.20
CA PHE A 101 -13.66 8.12 -14.27
C PHE A 101 -14.74 8.42 -15.32
N HIS A 102 -15.74 9.23 -14.98
CA HIS A 102 -16.72 9.66 -15.97
C HIS A 102 -16.40 11.06 -16.50
N ASP A 103 -15.82 11.10 -17.69
CA ASP A 103 -15.58 12.30 -18.47
C ASP A 103 -16.77 12.60 -19.40
N VAL A 104 -16.66 13.60 -20.27
CA VAL A 104 -17.73 14.13 -21.12
C VAL A 104 -18.32 13.08 -22.07
N HIS A 105 -17.48 12.20 -22.62
CA HIS A 105 -17.85 11.17 -23.60
C HIS A 105 -17.74 9.75 -23.05
N THR A 106 -17.50 9.58 -21.75
CA THR A 106 -17.56 8.26 -21.10
C THR A 106 -19.01 7.77 -21.11
N PRO A 107 -19.31 6.57 -21.62
CA PRO A 107 -20.67 6.02 -21.61
C PRO A 107 -21.26 5.97 -20.20
N ARG A 108 -22.59 6.11 -20.12
CA ARG A 108 -23.37 6.02 -18.87
C ARG A 108 -24.61 5.15 -19.11
N PRO A 109 -24.66 3.90 -18.60
CA PRO A 109 -23.58 3.25 -17.85
C PRO A 109 -22.36 2.95 -18.73
N PHE A 110 -21.17 2.95 -18.14
CA PHE A 110 -19.98 2.38 -18.76
C PHE A 110 -20.04 0.86 -18.67
N VAL A 111 -19.96 0.20 -19.82
CA VAL A 111 -19.79 -1.24 -19.94
C VAL A 111 -18.54 -1.44 -20.76
N ASP A 112 -17.52 -2.04 -20.16
CA ASP A 112 -16.22 -2.16 -20.78
C ASP A 112 -16.30 -3.07 -22.03
N PRO A 113 -16.07 -2.52 -23.24
CA PRO A 113 -16.24 -3.26 -24.48
C PRO A 113 -15.11 -4.26 -24.73
N THR A 114 -14.04 -4.23 -23.94
CA THR A 114 -12.85 -5.09 -24.12
C THR A 114 -12.96 -6.40 -23.34
N ILE A 115 -14.04 -6.61 -22.58
CA ILE A 115 -14.29 -7.88 -21.89
C ILE A 115 -14.73 -8.94 -22.91
N PRO A 116 -14.00 -10.08 -23.05
CA PRO A 116 -14.34 -11.11 -24.01
C PRO A 116 -15.46 -12.03 -23.47
N TYR A 117 -16.71 -11.55 -23.46
CA TYR A 117 -17.88 -12.24 -22.88
C TYR A 117 -18.21 -13.61 -23.49
N ASP A 118 -17.72 -13.90 -24.70
CA ASP A 118 -17.94 -15.17 -25.40
C ASP A 118 -16.79 -16.18 -25.23
N ARG A 119 -15.75 -15.82 -24.46
CA ARG A 119 -14.65 -16.76 -24.13
C ARG A 119 -15.19 -17.93 -23.30
N SER A 120 -14.70 -19.12 -23.59
CA SER A 120 -15.10 -20.37 -22.93
C SER A 120 -13.92 -21.35 -22.76
N LEU A 121 -12.72 -20.82 -22.52
CA LEU A 121 -11.52 -21.63 -22.28
C LEU A 121 -11.52 -22.26 -20.89
N PHE A 122 -12.03 -21.54 -19.90
CA PHE A 122 -12.11 -21.99 -18.51
C PHE A 122 -13.55 -21.89 -17.97
N PRO A 123 -13.93 -22.72 -16.99
CA PRO A 123 -15.26 -22.65 -16.37
C PRO A 123 -15.63 -21.26 -15.83
N GLY A 124 -14.63 -20.52 -15.31
CA GLY A 124 -14.80 -19.17 -14.76
C GLY A 124 -14.93 -18.04 -15.80
N ASP A 125 -14.87 -18.32 -17.11
CA ASP A 125 -14.95 -17.25 -18.13
C ASP A 125 -16.33 -16.57 -18.16
N GLY A 126 -17.39 -17.32 -17.81
CA GLY A 126 -18.75 -16.80 -17.71
C GLY A 126 -19.00 -15.90 -16.50
N GLU A 127 -18.07 -15.80 -15.53
CA GLU A 127 -18.26 -15.05 -14.28
C GLU A 127 -18.49 -13.56 -14.54
N ALA A 128 -17.74 -12.96 -15.47
CA ALA A 128 -17.90 -11.55 -15.84
C ALA A 128 -19.32 -11.26 -16.35
N LYS A 129 -19.82 -12.11 -17.24
CA LYS A 129 -21.19 -12.05 -17.79
C LYS A 129 -22.27 -12.30 -16.72
N SER A 130 -21.93 -13.06 -15.69
CA SER A 130 -22.83 -13.46 -14.61
C SER A 130 -22.88 -12.47 -13.44
N GLY A 131 -22.30 -11.27 -13.62
CA GLY A 131 -22.38 -10.16 -12.66
C GLY A 131 -21.11 -9.89 -11.87
N ALA A 132 -20.00 -10.60 -12.13
CA ALA A 132 -18.72 -10.25 -11.51
C ALA A 132 -18.17 -8.90 -12.02
N ALA A 133 -18.45 -8.56 -13.27
CA ALA A 133 -18.13 -7.24 -13.85
C ALA A 133 -19.32 -6.29 -13.63
N LEU A 134 -19.09 -5.20 -12.90
CA LEU A 134 -20.12 -4.21 -12.60
C LEU A 134 -20.18 -3.11 -13.68
N PRO A 135 -21.39 -2.59 -14.03
CA PRO A 135 -21.50 -1.34 -14.78
C PRO A 135 -20.77 -0.20 -14.06
N ASP A 136 -20.27 0.78 -14.80
CA ASP A 136 -19.53 1.95 -14.28
C ASP A 136 -18.20 1.60 -13.58
N HIS A 137 -17.68 0.39 -13.82
CA HIS A 137 -16.40 -0.06 -13.27
C HIS A 137 -15.47 -0.66 -14.34
N ILE A 138 -14.18 -0.44 -14.15
CA ILE A 138 -13.09 -1.16 -14.79
C ILE A 138 -12.97 -2.52 -14.09
N TYR A 139 -13.30 -3.60 -14.80
CA TYR A 139 -13.25 -4.96 -14.27
C TYR A 139 -11.87 -5.59 -14.45
N MET A 140 -11.36 -6.26 -13.43
CA MET A 140 -10.10 -7.01 -13.45
C MET A 140 -10.27 -8.31 -12.65
N ASP A 141 -9.68 -9.41 -13.10
CA ASP A 141 -10.05 -10.76 -12.62
C ASP A 141 -8.88 -11.64 -12.19
N ALA A 142 -7.72 -11.04 -11.91
CA ALA A 142 -6.51 -11.79 -11.61
C ALA A 142 -5.61 -11.10 -10.57
N MET A 143 -4.88 -11.93 -9.82
CA MET A 143 -3.90 -11.50 -8.82
C MET A 143 -2.89 -10.49 -9.38
N GLY A 144 -2.47 -10.65 -10.64
CA GLY A 144 -1.49 -9.78 -11.30
C GLY A 144 -1.92 -8.32 -11.39
N PHE A 145 -3.22 -8.01 -11.43
CA PHE A 145 -3.68 -6.61 -11.44
C PHE A 145 -3.40 -5.86 -10.14
N GLY A 146 -3.39 -6.58 -9.01
CA GLY A 146 -3.04 -6.01 -7.71
C GLY A 146 -1.58 -6.23 -7.36
N MET A 147 -1.13 -7.48 -7.26
CA MET A 147 0.24 -7.81 -6.86
C MET A 147 1.30 -7.46 -7.93
N GLY A 148 0.88 -7.13 -9.15
CA GLY A 148 1.73 -6.51 -10.18
C GLY A 148 1.86 -4.98 -10.05
N CYS A 149 1.14 -4.34 -9.12
CA CYS A 149 1.37 -2.95 -8.75
C CYS A 149 2.62 -2.81 -7.86
N CYS A 150 3.24 -1.64 -7.87
CA CYS A 150 4.43 -1.35 -7.06
C CYS A 150 4.10 -0.49 -5.83
N CYS A 151 4.99 -0.53 -4.83
CA CYS A 151 4.83 0.22 -3.59
C CYS A 151 6.16 0.66 -2.99
N LEU A 152 6.09 1.59 -2.04
CA LEU A 152 7.19 1.93 -1.15
C LEU A 152 6.90 1.40 0.26
N GLN A 153 7.80 0.60 0.81
CA GLN A 153 7.67 0.02 2.16
C GLN A 153 8.90 0.33 3.00
N ILE A 154 8.67 0.69 4.26
CA ILE A 154 9.73 1.05 5.21
C ILE A 154 9.64 0.12 6.42
N THR A 155 10.69 -0.67 6.64
CA THR A 155 10.81 -1.49 7.85
C THR A 155 11.72 -0.78 8.86
N LEU A 156 11.26 -0.69 10.10
CA LEU A 156 11.95 -0.06 11.23
C LEU A 156 12.19 -1.10 12.31
N GLN A 157 13.41 -1.18 12.84
CA GLN A 157 13.68 -1.95 14.06
C GLN A 157 13.52 -1.04 15.28
N ALA A 158 12.69 -1.46 16.23
CA ALA A 158 12.50 -0.73 17.47
C ALA A 158 13.51 -1.19 18.55
N PRO A 159 13.72 -0.39 19.62
CA PRO A 159 14.61 -0.78 20.72
C PRO A 159 14.20 -2.08 21.45
N ASN A 160 12.90 -2.35 21.53
CA ASN A 160 12.34 -3.54 22.18
C ASN A 160 10.88 -3.77 21.71
N VAL A 161 10.26 -4.85 22.19
CA VAL A 161 8.88 -5.23 21.81
C VAL A 161 7.85 -4.15 22.16
N ASP A 162 8.00 -3.47 23.30
CA ASP A 162 7.06 -2.46 23.75
C ASP A 162 7.08 -1.22 22.84
N GLN A 163 8.29 -0.75 22.49
CA GLN A 163 8.46 0.35 21.54
C GLN A 163 8.06 -0.05 20.11
N ALA A 164 8.21 -1.33 19.73
CA ALA A 164 7.70 -1.83 18.46
C ALA A 164 6.17 -1.77 18.42
N ARG A 165 5.48 -2.14 19.51
CA ARG A 165 4.01 -2.03 19.60
C ARG A 165 3.56 -0.57 19.51
N ARG A 166 4.22 0.34 20.24
CA ARG A 166 3.98 1.79 20.14
C ARG A 166 4.11 2.28 18.69
N LEU A 167 5.19 1.95 18.00
CA LEU A 167 5.37 2.36 16.60
C LEU A 167 4.33 1.75 15.67
N TYR A 168 3.99 0.47 15.84
CA TYR A 168 2.95 -0.21 15.06
C TYR A 168 1.62 0.53 15.19
N ASP A 169 1.22 0.83 16.43
CA ASP A 169 -0.06 1.47 16.71
C ASP A 169 -0.11 2.93 16.23
N GLN A 170 0.90 3.72 16.58
CA GLN A 170 0.92 5.15 16.24
C GLN A 170 1.10 5.39 14.74
N LEU A 171 1.87 4.56 14.03
CA LEU A 171 2.04 4.72 12.57
C LEU A 171 0.83 4.20 11.78
N ALA A 172 0.05 3.26 12.31
CA ALA A 172 -1.16 2.79 11.65
C ALA A 172 -2.15 3.94 11.36
N THR A 173 -2.20 4.94 12.24
CA THR A 173 -3.17 6.06 12.19
C THR A 173 -2.86 7.09 11.11
N VAL A 174 -1.59 7.20 10.69
CA VAL A 174 -1.16 8.11 9.62
C VAL A 174 -1.17 7.44 8.24
N GLY A 175 -1.39 6.12 8.19
CA GLY A 175 -1.29 5.31 6.96
C GLY A 175 -2.12 5.82 5.79
N ALA A 176 -3.40 6.08 6.02
CA ALA A 176 -4.33 6.56 4.99
C ALA A 176 -3.99 7.97 4.50
N VAL A 177 -3.59 8.87 5.41
CA VAL A 177 -3.18 10.23 5.07
C VAL A 177 -1.93 10.20 4.18
N LEU A 178 -0.90 9.44 4.58
CA LEU A 178 0.31 9.34 3.78
C LEU A 178 0.09 8.61 2.45
N MET A 179 -0.86 7.66 2.39
CA MET A 179 -1.28 7.04 1.13
C MET A 179 -1.85 8.08 0.17
N SER A 180 -2.76 8.95 0.62
CA SER A 180 -3.35 10.00 -0.24
C SER A 180 -2.32 11.03 -0.72
N LEU A 181 -1.33 11.40 0.11
CA LEU A 181 -0.20 12.24 -0.32
C LEU A 181 0.65 11.56 -1.42
N SER A 182 0.80 10.24 -1.33
CA SER A 182 1.62 9.45 -2.23
C SER A 182 0.87 8.97 -3.48
N ALA A 183 -0.42 9.26 -3.62
CA ALA A 183 -1.28 8.69 -4.66
C ALA A 183 -0.64 8.69 -6.07
N ALA A 184 -0.56 7.52 -6.72
CA ALA A 184 0.20 7.32 -7.96
C ALA A 184 -0.43 6.32 -8.95
N SER A 185 -1.68 5.86 -8.72
CA SER A 185 -2.32 4.81 -9.53
C SER A 185 -3.70 5.24 -10.07
N PRO A 186 -3.78 6.22 -10.99
CA PRO A 186 -5.05 6.75 -11.51
C PRO A 186 -5.59 6.01 -12.74
N ILE A 187 -4.84 5.03 -13.28
CA ILE A 187 -5.20 4.28 -14.50
C ILE A 187 -5.11 2.79 -14.21
N PHE A 188 -6.12 2.05 -14.64
CA PHE A 188 -6.14 0.59 -14.62
C PHE A 188 -6.70 0.06 -15.94
N ARG A 189 -6.06 -0.98 -16.48
CA ARG A 189 -6.51 -1.70 -17.69
C ARG A 189 -6.91 -0.77 -18.84
N GLY A 190 -6.13 0.28 -19.07
CA GLY A 190 -6.32 1.26 -20.15
C GLY A 190 -7.45 2.26 -19.94
N HIS A 191 -7.91 2.47 -18.70
CA HIS A 191 -8.96 3.44 -18.40
C HIS A 191 -8.58 4.31 -17.21
N LEU A 192 -8.88 5.61 -17.28
CA LEU A 192 -8.84 6.49 -16.12
C LEU A 192 -9.86 6.01 -15.09
N ALA A 193 -9.40 5.82 -13.85
CA ALA A 193 -10.23 5.45 -12.71
C ALA A 193 -10.66 6.68 -11.92
N ASP A 194 -11.76 6.59 -11.17
CA ASP A 194 -12.21 7.62 -10.21
C ASP A 194 -11.61 7.39 -8.81
N ILE A 195 -10.46 6.73 -8.76
CA ILE A 195 -9.60 6.57 -7.59
C ILE A 195 -8.15 6.88 -7.99
N ASP A 196 -7.29 7.15 -7.00
CA ASP A 196 -5.87 7.50 -7.24
C ASP A 196 -4.87 6.56 -6.57
N CYS A 197 -5.32 5.56 -5.79
CA CYS A 197 -4.46 4.63 -5.05
C CYS A 197 -4.75 3.16 -5.40
N ARG A 198 -3.72 2.31 -5.34
CA ARG A 198 -3.81 0.88 -5.69
C ARG A 198 -4.43 -0.01 -4.61
N TRP A 199 -4.61 0.49 -3.38
CA TRP A 199 -4.76 -0.34 -2.19
C TRP A 199 -5.95 -1.31 -2.26
N ASN A 200 -7.14 -0.85 -2.64
CA ASN A 200 -8.32 -1.71 -2.83
C ASN A 200 -8.20 -2.65 -4.03
N VAL A 201 -7.44 -2.29 -5.06
CA VAL A 201 -7.12 -3.19 -6.19
C VAL A 201 -6.30 -4.37 -5.69
N ILE A 202 -5.26 -4.12 -4.88
CA ILE A 202 -4.47 -5.22 -4.29
C ILE A 202 -5.30 -6.01 -3.29
N ALA A 203 -6.10 -5.35 -2.46
CA ALA A 203 -6.96 -6.00 -1.48
C ALA A 203 -7.88 -7.04 -2.13
N ALA A 204 -8.52 -6.66 -3.24
CA ALA A 204 -9.39 -7.55 -4.02
C ALA A 204 -8.61 -8.61 -4.81
N ALA A 205 -7.41 -8.29 -5.31
CA ALA A 205 -6.59 -9.21 -6.11
C ALA A 205 -6.08 -10.45 -5.37
N VAL A 206 -6.05 -10.39 -4.03
CA VAL A 206 -5.68 -11.53 -3.16
C VAL A 206 -6.73 -11.85 -2.11
N ASP A 207 -7.98 -11.45 -2.36
CA ASP A 207 -9.10 -11.85 -1.53
C ASP A 207 -9.43 -13.32 -1.83
N ASP A 208 -9.04 -14.21 -0.92
CA ASP A 208 -9.24 -15.65 -1.04
C ASP A 208 -10.53 -16.11 -0.35
N ARG A 209 -11.28 -15.19 0.27
CA ARG A 209 -12.49 -15.53 1.05
C ARG A 209 -13.51 -16.25 0.20
N THR A 210 -14.11 -17.34 0.69
CA THR A 210 -15.24 -18.02 0.05
C THR A 210 -16.54 -17.18 0.15
N PRO A 211 -17.63 -17.54 -0.56
CA PRO A 211 -18.93 -16.92 -0.32
C PRO A 211 -19.44 -17.03 1.12
N GLU A 212 -19.15 -18.11 1.85
CA GLU A 212 -19.55 -18.24 3.26
C GLU A 212 -18.73 -17.27 4.15
N GLU A 213 -17.42 -17.19 3.93
CA GLU A 213 -16.54 -16.26 4.65
C GLU A 213 -16.89 -14.79 4.36
N ARG A 214 -17.38 -14.46 3.16
CA ARG A 214 -17.89 -13.12 2.84
C ARG A 214 -19.29 -12.84 3.41
N GLY A 215 -19.93 -13.85 4.02
CA GLY A 215 -21.29 -13.73 4.57
C GLY A 215 -22.39 -13.71 3.51
N GLU A 216 -22.08 -14.08 2.27
CA GLU A 216 -23.06 -14.21 1.17
C GLU A 216 -23.91 -15.48 1.32
N ARG A 217 -23.38 -16.48 2.06
CA ARG A 217 -24.06 -17.73 2.41
C ARG A 217 -23.83 -18.04 3.89
N PRO A 218 -24.74 -18.79 4.55
CA PRO A 218 -24.49 -19.31 5.89
C PRO A 218 -23.25 -20.21 5.93
N LEU A 219 -22.53 -20.21 7.05
CA LEU A 219 -21.41 -21.13 7.28
C LEU A 219 -21.89 -22.58 7.31
N ALA A 220 -21.29 -23.41 6.47
CA ALA A 220 -21.49 -24.85 6.40
C ALA A 220 -20.15 -25.59 6.37
N ASN A 221 -19.15 -25.06 5.64
CA ASN A 221 -17.81 -25.64 5.52
C ASN A 221 -16.73 -24.74 6.13
N ASP A 222 -16.93 -23.42 6.08
CA ASP A 222 -16.00 -22.46 6.62
C ASP A 222 -16.22 -22.21 8.13
N ARG A 223 -15.14 -21.80 8.81
CA ARG A 223 -15.15 -21.61 10.28
C ARG A 223 -15.65 -20.23 10.70
N PHE A 224 -15.47 -19.22 9.86
CA PHE A 224 -15.66 -17.81 10.23
C PHE A 224 -16.30 -17.00 9.11
N VAL A 225 -17.15 -16.04 9.46
CA VAL A 225 -17.48 -14.92 8.57
C VAL A 225 -16.40 -13.85 8.78
N ILE A 226 -15.65 -13.52 7.73
CA ILE A 226 -14.45 -12.69 7.79
C ILE A 226 -14.70 -11.36 7.04
N PRO A 227 -14.69 -10.21 7.73
CA PRO A 227 -15.17 -8.95 7.16
C PRO A 227 -14.23 -8.36 6.10
N LYS A 228 -12.92 -8.61 6.20
CA LYS A 228 -11.90 -8.04 5.31
C LYS A 228 -11.14 -9.13 4.55
N SER A 229 -10.60 -8.77 3.39
CA SER A 229 -9.55 -9.55 2.72
C SER A 229 -8.36 -9.74 3.65
N ARG A 230 -7.52 -10.76 3.41
CA ARG A 230 -6.23 -10.91 4.11
C ARG A 230 -5.24 -9.79 3.81
N TYR A 231 -5.54 -8.96 2.82
CA TYR A 231 -4.89 -7.68 2.56
C TYR A 231 -5.85 -6.53 2.96
N GLY A 232 -5.41 -5.65 3.87
CA GLY A 232 -6.29 -4.58 4.38
C GLY A 232 -5.68 -3.76 5.53
N THR A 233 -6.46 -2.88 6.14
CA THR A 233 -6.03 -2.19 7.37
C THR A 233 -5.83 -3.17 8.53
N ILE A 234 -5.05 -2.78 9.55
CA ILE A 234 -4.92 -3.54 10.80
C ILE A 234 -6.31 -3.77 11.42
N ASP A 235 -6.47 -4.92 12.07
CA ASP A 235 -7.73 -5.31 12.73
C ASP A 235 -7.73 -5.03 14.24
N THR A 236 -6.55 -4.81 14.80
CA THR A 236 -6.37 -4.54 16.22
C THR A 236 -5.06 -3.79 16.42
N PHE A 237 -5.11 -2.79 17.30
CA PHE A 237 -3.93 -2.26 17.95
C PHE A 237 -3.37 -3.27 18.94
N LEU A 238 -2.07 -3.18 19.19
CA LEU A 238 -1.34 -4.04 20.12
C LEU A 238 -1.31 -3.43 21.52
N GLY A 239 -1.38 -2.11 21.65
CA GLY A 239 -1.16 -1.38 22.90
C GLY A 239 0.31 -1.37 23.30
N SER A 240 0.73 -0.38 24.10
CA SER A 240 2.08 -0.32 24.68
C SER A 240 2.04 0.18 26.12
N SER A 241 3.19 0.18 26.78
CA SER A 241 3.34 0.68 28.16
C SER A 241 3.26 2.21 28.29
N ASP A 242 3.08 2.94 27.19
CA ASP A 242 2.97 4.41 27.17
C ASP A 242 1.70 4.99 27.82
N GLY A 243 0.73 4.12 28.16
CA GLY A 243 -0.52 4.52 28.83
C GLY A 243 -1.55 5.18 27.91
N HIS A 244 -1.27 5.29 26.60
CA HIS A 244 -2.18 5.95 25.66
C HIS A 244 -3.28 5.03 25.14
N PHE A 245 -3.03 3.72 25.06
CA PHE A 245 -4.00 2.76 24.55
C PHE A 245 -5.24 2.65 25.46
N ARG A 246 -6.42 2.68 24.84
CA ARG A 246 -7.71 2.43 25.50
C ARG A 246 -8.46 1.37 24.71
N ALA A 247 -9.14 0.46 25.40
CA ALA A 247 -9.86 -0.66 24.77
C ALA A 247 -10.89 -0.21 23.73
N GLU A 248 -11.46 0.99 23.89
CA GLU A 248 -12.39 1.61 22.93
C GLU A 248 -11.78 1.89 21.55
N TYR A 249 -10.46 1.86 21.40
CA TYR A 249 -9.82 2.01 20.09
C TYR A 249 -9.88 0.72 19.27
N ASN A 250 -9.93 -0.45 19.92
CA ASN A 250 -10.19 -1.73 19.27
C ASN A 250 -11.70 -1.98 19.24
N ASP A 251 -12.42 -1.21 18.41
CA ASP A 251 -13.88 -1.19 18.34
C ASP A 251 -14.48 -2.15 17.30
N LEU A 252 -13.64 -2.91 16.59
CA LEU A 252 -14.10 -4.01 15.74
C LEU A 252 -14.51 -5.23 16.57
N LYS A 253 -15.54 -5.93 16.10
CA LYS A 253 -15.81 -7.31 16.54
C LYS A 253 -14.76 -8.24 15.91
N LEU A 254 -13.58 -8.28 16.52
CA LEU A 254 -12.45 -9.06 16.02
C LEU A 254 -12.81 -10.54 15.87
N VAL A 255 -12.62 -11.08 14.68
CA VAL A 255 -12.74 -12.50 14.37
C VAL A 255 -11.37 -13.13 14.62
N TYR A 256 -11.28 -14.12 15.50
CA TYR A 256 -10.01 -14.78 15.81
C TYR A 256 -10.26 -16.20 16.32
N ASP A 257 -9.25 -17.05 16.19
CA ASP A 257 -9.29 -18.42 16.71
C ASP A 257 -9.10 -18.43 18.24
N ARG A 258 -10.12 -18.92 18.97
CA ARG A 258 -10.11 -18.90 20.44
C ARG A 258 -9.11 -19.88 21.04
N ASP A 259 -8.83 -20.99 20.36
CA ASP A 259 -7.92 -22.02 20.85
C ASP A 259 -6.48 -21.57 20.65
N ILE A 260 -6.16 -20.96 19.50
CA ILE A 260 -4.85 -20.32 19.27
C ILE A 260 -4.62 -19.19 20.27
N ARG A 261 -5.61 -18.32 20.50
CA ARG A 261 -5.50 -17.28 21.54
C ARG A 261 -5.21 -17.91 22.90
N ARG A 262 -5.95 -18.95 23.29
CA ARG A 262 -5.77 -19.64 24.58
C ARG A 262 -4.35 -20.19 24.70
N HIS A 263 -3.88 -20.90 23.69
CA HIS A 263 -2.54 -21.47 23.64
C HIS A 263 -1.45 -20.41 23.84
N LEU A 264 -1.56 -19.27 23.14
CA LEU A 264 -0.60 -18.16 23.27
C LEU A 264 -0.62 -17.53 24.67
N VAL A 265 -1.81 -17.32 25.24
CA VAL A 265 -1.95 -16.76 26.61
C VAL A 265 -1.39 -17.70 27.66
N ASP A 266 -1.69 -19.00 27.56
CA ASP A 266 -1.16 -20.02 28.46
C ASP A 266 0.38 -20.15 28.33
N GLY A 267 0.92 -19.83 27.16
CA GLY A 267 2.36 -19.69 26.88
C GLY A 267 2.99 -18.36 27.31
N GLY A 268 2.23 -17.44 27.92
CA GLY A 268 2.74 -16.18 28.48
C GLY A 268 2.67 -14.95 27.57
N VAL A 269 2.02 -15.05 26.40
CA VAL A 269 1.74 -13.89 25.53
C VAL A 269 0.56 -13.10 26.10
N ASP A 270 0.66 -11.78 26.17
CA ASP A 270 -0.46 -10.96 26.66
C ASP A 270 -1.69 -11.03 25.74
N ASP A 271 -2.87 -10.78 26.31
CA ASP A 271 -4.16 -11.00 25.63
C ASP A 271 -4.31 -10.20 24.32
N LEU A 272 -3.80 -8.97 24.25
CA LEU A 272 -3.91 -8.15 23.03
C LEU A 272 -3.05 -8.73 21.91
N MET A 273 -1.80 -9.07 22.21
CA MET A 273 -0.90 -9.72 21.26
C MET A 273 -1.42 -11.10 20.83
N ALA A 274 -1.93 -11.89 21.79
CA ALA A 274 -2.49 -13.21 21.51
C ALA A 274 -3.72 -13.14 20.59
N ARG A 275 -4.60 -12.15 20.77
CA ARG A 275 -5.74 -11.90 19.87
C ARG A 275 -5.30 -11.45 18.48
N HIS A 276 -4.30 -10.57 18.39
CA HIS A 276 -3.73 -10.16 17.11
C HIS A 276 -3.21 -11.38 16.33
N MET A 277 -2.38 -12.21 16.96
CA MET A 277 -1.84 -13.41 16.31
C MET A 277 -2.95 -14.41 15.96
N ALA A 278 -3.89 -14.68 16.88
CA ALA A 278 -5.02 -15.56 16.62
C ALA A 278 -5.95 -15.07 15.51
N HIS A 279 -6.01 -13.75 15.24
CA HIS A 279 -6.71 -13.19 14.10
C HIS A 279 -5.98 -13.50 12.78
N LEU A 280 -4.65 -13.36 12.73
CA LEU A 280 -3.89 -13.69 11.51
C LEU A 280 -4.06 -15.17 11.11
N PHE A 281 -4.18 -16.05 12.10
CA PHE A 281 -4.34 -17.50 11.94
C PHE A 281 -5.78 -17.97 11.65
N ILE A 282 -6.73 -17.06 11.42
CA ILE A 282 -8.02 -17.46 10.81
C ILE A 282 -7.90 -17.77 9.32
N ARG A 283 -6.73 -17.48 8.73
CA ARG A 283 -6.43 -17.68 7.32
C ARG A 283 -5.73 -19.01 7.10
N ASP A 284 -6.04 -19.64 5.98
CA ASP A 284 -5.30 -20.82 5.53
C ASP A 284 -3.95 -20.42 4.93
N PRO A 285 -2.94 -21.31 5.02
CA PRO A 285 -1.70 -21.17 4.28
C PRO A 285 -1.97 -21.32 2.78
N LEU A 286 -1.43 -20.42 1.97
CA LEU A 286 -1.69 -20.42 0.53
C LEU A 286 -0.57 -21.07 -0.29
N VAL A 287 0.63 -21.21 0.26
CA VAL A 287 1.77 -21.85 -0.42
C VAL A 287 2.60 -22.59 0.59
N ILE A 288 2.71 -23.91 0.46
CA ILE A 288 3.62 -24.75 1.24
C ILE A 288 4.42 -25.60 0.25
N PHE A 289 5.73 -25.67 0.44
CA PHE A 289 6.58 -26.60 -0.28
C PHE A 289 6.64 -27.92 0.49
N GLU A 290 6.62 -29.05 -0.23
CA GLU A 290 6.58 -30.38 0.38
C GLU A 290 7.77 -30.60 1.32
N GLU A 291 8.94 -30.09 0.93
CA GLU A 291 10.19 -30.15 1.70
C GLU A 291 10.14 -29.36 3.02
N LEU A 292 9.15 -28.48 3.18
CA LEU A 292 8.98 -27.62 4.35
C LEU A 292 7.78 -28.04 5.23
N LEU A 293 7.19 -29.21 4.97
CA LEU A 293 6.06 -29.73 5.77
C LEU A 293 6.49 -30.01 7.21
N ASP A 294 7.60 -30.72 7.39
CA ASP A 294 8.16 -31.05 8.70
C ASP A 294 9.36 -30.15 9.00
N GLN A 295 9.33 -29.46 10.14
CA GLN A 295 10.39 -28.54 10.55
C GLN A 295 10.70 -28.68 12.05
N ASP A 296 11.86 -28.19 12.44
CA ASP A 296 12.22 -28.02 13.86
C ASP A 296 11.80 -26.61 14.31
N ASP A 297 10.68 -26.55 15.04
CA ASP A 297 10.09 -25.31 15.58
C ASP A 297 11.02 -24.57 16.56
N ALA A 298 12.06 -25.22 17.09
CA ALA A 298 13.03 -24.56 17.97
C ALA A 298 14.00 -23.64 17.20
N VAL A 299 14.16 -23.84 15.89
CA VAL A 299 15.14 -23.12 15.06
C VAL A 299 14.56 -22.50 13.80
N SER A 300 13.35 -22.90 13.39
CA SER A 300 12.65 -22.38 12.22
C SER A 300 11.39 -21.61 12.60
N ALA A 301 11.05 -20.61 11.80
CA ALA A 301 9.79 -19.87 11.89
C ALA A 301 9.01 -19.90 10.56
N ASP A 302 9.35 -20.78 9.61
CA ASP A 302 8.76 -20.74 8.26
C ASP A 302 7.25 -21.06 8.27
N HIS A 303 6.78 -21.97 9.15
CA HIS A 303 5.34 -22.21 9.31
C HIS A 303 4.60 -20.98 9.81
N PHE A 304 5.18 -20.26 10.79
CA PHE A 304 4.65 -18.98 11.25
C PHE A 304 4.68 -17.93 10.13
N GLU A 305 5.80 -17.81 9.41
CA GLU A 305 5.95 -16.87 8.29
C GLU A 305 5.02 -17.21 7.12
N ASN A 306 4.55 -18.44 6.97
CA ASN A 306 3.55 -18.80 5.97
C ASN A 306 2.26 -17.98 6.13
N ILE A 307 1.76 -17.91 7.37
CA ILE A 307 0.57 -17.14 7.73
C ILE A 307 0.89 -15.66 7.84
N GLN A 308 1.96 -15.30 8.54
CA GLN A 308 2.35 -13.91 8.77
C GLN A 308 2.67 -13.17 7.46
N SER A 309 3.43 -13.78 6.56
CA SER A 309 3.85 -13.14 5.31
C SER A 309 2.68 -12.95 4.33
N THR A 310 1.58 -13.70 4.49
CA THR A 310 0.38 -13.66 3.65
C THR A 310 -0.82 -12.98 4.31
N ASN A 311 -0.65 -12.40 5.50
CA ASN A 311 -1.52 -11.34 5.99
C ASN A 311 -0.85 -9.99 5.66
N TRP A 312 -1.43 -9.24 4.74
CA TRP A 312 -0.82 -8.04 4.15
C TRP A 312 -1.55 -6.79 4.64
N GLN A 313 -1.18 -6.33 5.83
CA GLN A 313 -1.82 -5.16 6.42
C GLN A 313 -1.10 -3.83 6.09
N ASN A 314 -1.71 -2.68 6.43
CA ASN A 314 -1.07 -1.36 6.33
C ASN A 314 0.14 -1.24 7.27
N MET A 315 0.09 -1.90 8.41
CA MET A 315 1.25 -2.15 9.26
C MET A 315 1.50 -3.64 9.37
N ARG A 316 2.77 -4.03 9.51
CA ARG A 316 3.11 -5.41 9.89
C ARG A 316 4.03 -5.39 11.11
N PHE A 317 3.62 -6.09 12.16
CA PHE A 317 4.42 -6.32 13.34
C PHE A 317 5.28 -7.57 13.14
N LYS A 318 6.60 -7.45 13.12
CA LYS A 318 7.52 -8.52 12.69
C LYS A 318 8.34 -9.01 13.91
N PRO A 319 8.07 -10.23 14.42
CA PRO A 319 8.92 -10.87 15.42
C PRO A 319 10.37 -11.00 14.96
N PRO A 320 11.33 -11.11 15.90
CA PRO A 320 12.70 -11.45 15.56
C PRO A 320 12.74 -12.86 14.96
N PRO A 321 13.46 -13.08 13.84
CA PRO A 321 13.66 -14.43 13.33
C PRO A 321 14.57 -15.22 14.28
N PRO A 322 14.37 -16.55 14.42
CA PRO A 322 15.25 -17.40 15.21
C PRO A 322 16.71 -17.24 14.79
N ASN A 323 17.64 -17.38 15.75
CA ASN A 323 19.08 -17.42 15.51
C ASN A 323 19.65 -16.21 14.75
N SER A 324 19.05 -15.02 14.89
CA SER A 324 19.52 -13.80 14.23
C SER A 324 19.59 -12.59 15.18
N PRO A 325 20.49 -11.62 14.93
CA PRO A 325 20.60 -10.40 15.73
C PRO A 325 19.48 -9.37 15.46
N ILE A 326 18.60 -9.65 14.48
CA ILE A 326 17.48 -8.78 14.13
C ILE A 326 16.44 -8.78 15.26
N GLY A 327 16.07 -7.58 15.72
CA GLY A 327 15.08 -7.38 16.78
C GLY A 327 13.64 -7.28 16.28
N TRP A 328 12.76 -6.81 17.17
CA TRP A 328 11.36 -6.51 16.87
C TRP A 328 11.26 -5.36 15.87
N ARG A 329 10.52 -5.59 14.78
CA ARG A 329 10.37 -4.60 13.71
C ARG A 329 8.91 -4.29 13.45
N VAL A 330 8.69 -3.12 12.88
CA VAL A 330 7.42 -2.74 12.26
C VAL A 330 7.67 -2.37 10.81
N GLU A 331 6.72 -2.67 9.94
CA GLU A 331 6.78 -2.33 8.52
C GLU A 331 5.60 -1.44 8.16
N PHE A 332 5.90 -0.23 7.67
CA PHE A 332 4.94 0.72 7.13
C PHE A 332 4.77 0.47 5.63
N ARG A 333 3.54 0.14 5.22
CA ARG A 333 3.21 -0.46 3.91
C ARG A 333 2.24 0.31 2.98
N PRO A 334 1.55 1.40 3.38
CA PRO A 334 0.53 2.02 2.51
C PRO A 334 1.07 2.75 1.28
N LEU A 335 2.27 3.33 1.38
CA LEU A 335 2.76 4.29 0.37
C LEU A 335 2.78 3.70 -1.02
N GLU A 336 2.28 4.48 -1.97
CA GLU A 336 2.53 4.22 -3.39
C GLU A 336 4.01 4.49 -3.68
N VAL A 337 4.56 3.76 -4.65
CA VAL A 337 5.89 4.10 -5.15
C VAL A 337 5.80 5.40 -5.96
N GLN A 338 6.81 6.25 -5.84
CA GLN A 338 6.89 7.51 -6.57
C GLN A 338 7.82 7.39 -7.78
N LEU A 339 7.69 8.31 -8.73
CA LEU A 339 8.44 8.27 -9.99
C LEU A 339 9.95 8.40 -9.79
N THR A 340 10.37 9.35 -8.94
CA THR A 340 11.78 9.66 -8.75
C THR A 340 12.34 9.12 -7.44
N ASP A 341 13.66 8.89 -7.41
CA ASP A 341 14.36 8.47 -6.20
C ASP A 341 14.33 9.54 -5.10
N PHE A 342 14.23 10.82 -5.47
CA PHE A 342 14.04 11.94 -4.54
C PHE A 342 12.71 11.82 -3.79
N GLU A 343 11.60 11.64 -4.51
CA GLU A 343 10.27 11.53 -3.91
C GLU A 343 10.19 10.30 -2.99
N ASN A 344 10.71 9.15 -3.45
CA ASN A 344 10.75 7.92 -2.65
C ASN A 344 11.62 8.07 -1.39
N ALA A 345 12.75 8.78 -1.49
CA ALA A 345 13.57 9.10 -0.34
C ALA A 345 12.86 10.07 0.62
N ALA A 346 12.15 11.08 0.10
CA ALA A 346 11.42 12.04 0.92
C ALA A 346 10.37 11.36 1.79
N PHE A 347 9.52 10.49 1.21
CA PHE A 347 8.54 9.72 1.96
C PHE A 347 9.21 8.73 2.94
N SER A 348 10.27 8.02 2.51
CA SER A 348 10.96 7.06 3.36
C SER A 348 11.55 7.73 4.60
N VAL A 349 12.27 8.84 4.39
CA VAL A 349 12.92 9.61 5.44
C VAL A 349 11.89 10.26 6.36
N PHE A 350 10.78 10.76 5.81
CA PHE A 350 9.69 11.32 6.61
C PHE A 350 9.10 10.28 7.58
N VAL A 351 8.82 9.06 7.11
CA VAL A 351 8.32 7.97 7.98
C VAL A 351 9.34 7.60 9.06
N VAL A 352 10.63 7.50 8.71
CA VAL A 352 11.70 7.22 9.70
C VAL A 352 11.80 8.33 10.74
N LEU A 353 11.77 9.60 10.32
CA LEU A 353 11.85 10.74 11.23
C LEU A 353 10.60 10.85 12.12
N LEU A 354 9.41 10.57 11.56
CA LEU A 354 8.18 10.53 12.35
C LEU A 354 8.25 9.42 13.40
N ALA A 355 8.73 8.23 13.05
CA ALA A 355 8.93 7.15 14.01
C ALA A 355 9.93 7.54 15.11
N ARG A 356 11.04 8.19 14.77
CA ARG A 356 12.02 8.69 15.75
C ARG A 356 11.40 9.76 16.66
N ALA A 357 10.61 10.68 16.13
CA ALA A 357 9.89 11.68 16.91
C ALA A 357 8.86 11.03 17.86
N LEU A 358 8.12 10.02 17.39
CA LEU A 358 7.16 9.27 18.21
C LEU A 358 7.83 8.50 19.35
N LEU A 359 9.08 8.03 19.18
CA LEU A 359 9.86 7.41 20.24
C LEU A 359 10.45 8.45 21.21
N ALA A 360 10.88 9.61 20.69
CA ALA A 360 11.49 10.67 21.49
C ALA A 360 10.46 11.40 22.36
N PHE A 361 9.22 11.56 21.88
CA PHE A 361 8.16 12.30 22.55
C PHE A 361 7.07 11.35 23.04
N SER A 362 7.23 10.84 24.27
CA SER A 362 6.32 9.85 24.88
C SER A 362 4.86 10.29 24.89
N ASP A 363 4.62 11.59 24.96
CA ASP A 363 3.29 12.18 25.19
C ASP A 363 2.45 12.32 23.91
N ILE A 364 3.03 12.06 22.73
CA ILE A 364 2.28 12.07 21.48
C ILE A 364 1.36 10.84 21.42
N ASN A 365 0.06 11.12 21.30
CA ASN A 365 -0.97 10.13 21.11
C ASN A 365 -1.72 10.41 19.80
N LEU A 366 -1.76 9.43 18.90
CA LEU A 366 -2.48 9.50 17.61
C LEU A 366 -3.62 8.48 17.52
N TYR A 367 -3.92 7.73 18.58
CA TYR A 367 -4.96 6.70 18.54
C TYR A 367 -6.33 7.27 18.14
N ILE A 368 -6.96 6.55 17.23
CA ILE A 368 -8.37 6.66 16.85
C ILE A 368 -8.95 5.25 16.74
N PRO A 369 -10.27 5.06 16.82
CA PRO A 369 -10.86 3.73 16.69
C PRO A 369 -10.51 3.06 15.36
N VAL A 370 -10.33 1.73 15.35
CA VAL A 370 -9.96 0.98 14.14
C VAL A 370 -11.02 1.15 13.03
N THR A 371 -12.31 1.24 13.36
CA THR A 371 -13.35 1.56 12.35
C THR A 371 -13.11 2.90 11.64
N LYS A 372 -12.43 3.84 12.29
CA LYS A 372 -12.04 5.14 11.70
C LYS A 372 -10.77 5.03 10.87
N LEU A 373 -9.87 4.10 11.18
CA LEU A 373 -8.78 3.73 10.28
C LEU A 373 -9.31 3.16 8.97
N ASP A 374 -10.28 2.26 9.05
CA ASP A 374 -10.94 1.66 7.88
C ASP A 374 -11.62 2.74 7.03
N ALA A 375 -12.41 3.61 7.66
CA ALA A 375 -13.05 4.74 6.96
C ALA A 375 -12.04 5.69 6.32
N ASN A 376 -10.93 5.99 7.00
CA ASN A 376 -9.86 6.82 6.43
C ASN A 376 -9.20 6.15 5.23
N MET A 377 -8.96 4.83 5.31
CA MET A 377 -8.34 4.09 4.20
C MET A 377 -9.25 4.12 2.98
N GLU A 378 -10.57 3.94 3.13
CA GLU A 378 -11.52 4.08 2.01
C GLU A 378 -11.49 5.50 1.41
N ARG A 379 -11.57 6.55 2.24
CA ARG A 379 -11.50 7.95 1.77
C ARG A 379 -10.20 8.25 1.03
N ALA A 380 -9.08 7.67 1.44
CA ALA A 380 -7.79 7.91 0.79
C ALA A 380 -7.71 7.40 -0.66
N HIS A 381 -8.65 6.54 -1.09
CA HIS A 381 -8.73 6.11 -2.49
C HIS A 381 -9.35 7.14 -3.41
N HIS A 382 -10.28 7.96 -2.90
CA HIS A 382 -11.06 8.87 -3.73
C HIS A 382 -10.14 9.77 -4.54
N ARG A 383 -10.54 10.07 -5.78
CA ARG A 383 -9.78 10.97 -6.64
C ARG A 383 -9.59 12.35 -5.98
N ASP A 384 -8.36 12.83 -5.99
CA ASP A 384 -7.90 14.04 -5.32
C ASP A 384 -8.14 14.04 -3.80
N ALA A 385 -8.16 12.87 -3.13
CA ALA A 385 -8.44 12.75 -1.71
C ALA A 385 -7.55 13.65 -0.83
N VAL A 386 -6.27 13.82 -1.19
CA VAL A 386 -5.36 14.70 -0.44
C VAL A 386 -5.87 16.16 -0.37
N LEU A 387 -6.62 16.62 -1.37
CA LEU A 387 -7.17 17.98 -1.44
C LEU A 387 -8.65 18.07 -1.07
N ARG A 388 -9.42 16.99 -1.28
CA ARG A 388 -10.89 17.01 -1.17
C ARG A 388 -11.44 16.28 0.04
N GLU A 389 -10.74 15.28 0.55
CA GLU A 389 -11.21 14.46 1.66
C GLU A 389 -10.80 15.03 3.01
N ARG A 390 -11.57 14.61 4.02
CA ARG A 390 -11.22 14.81 5.42
C ARG A 390 -11.00 13.45 6.06
N PHE A 391 -10.02 13.35 6.94
CA PHE A 391 -9.66 12.12 7.64
C PHE A 391 -9.97 12.28 9.11
N TYR A 392 -10.53 11.24 9.73
CA TYR A 392 -10.61 11.14 11.17
C TYR A 392 -9.21 11.19 11.77
N PHE A 393 -8.97 12.16 12.64
CA PHE A 393 -7.68 12.35 13.27
C PHE A 393 -7.84 12.97 14.66
N ARG A 394 -6.81 12.81 15.49
CA ARG A 394 -6.85 13.36 16.85
C ARG A 394 -6.73 14.87 16.82
N ARG A 395 -7.58 15.57 17.59
CA ARG A 395 -7.60 17.05 17.63
C ARG A 395 -6.33 17.63 18.23
N SER A 396 -5.79 17.00 19.27
CA SER A 396 -4.58 17.41 19.96
C SER A 396 -3.67 16.19 20.13
N SER A 397 -2.37 16.40 20.01
CA SER A 397 -1.37 15.38 20.35
C SER A 397 -1.30 15.13 21.86
N ALA A 398 -1.73 16.08 22.69
CA ALA A 398 -1.80 15.98 24.16
C ALA A 398 -3.15 15.46 24.65
N ALA A 399 -3.21 14.87 25.84
CA ALA A 399 -4.46 14.35 26.41
C ALA A 399 -5.34 15.47 27.00
N GLY A 400 -6.61 15.53 26.58
CA GLY A 400 -7.67 16.30 27.26
C GLY A 400 -8.11 17.58 26.55
N GLY A 401 -9.43 17.71 26.33
CA GLY A 401 -10.11 18.91 25.87
C GLY A 401 -11.62 18.67 25.73
N GLU A 402 -12.45 19.68 26.03
CA GLU A 402 -13.90 19.62 25.80
C GLU A 402 -14.21 19.53 24.29
N GLY A 403 -15.20 18.70 23.92
CA GLY A 403 -15.64 18.54 22.52
C GLY A 403 -15.18 17.26 21.81
N GLY A 404 -14.60 16.29 22.54
CA GLY A 404 -14.14 15.00 22.01
C GLY A 404 -12.70 15.05 21.47
N TYR A 405 -11.97 13.94 21.56
CA TYR A 405 -10.54 13.89 21.23
C TYR A 405 -10.24 13.81 19.72
N MET A 406 -11.26 13.64 18.87
CA MET A 406 -11.13 13.40 17.44
C MET A 406 -11.89 14.45 16.61
N ALA A 407 -11.40 14.74 15.41
CA ALA A 407 -12.06 15.58 14.40
C ALA A 407 -11.82 15.00 13.00
N GLU A 408 -12.58 15.49 12.03
CA GLU A 408 -12.27 15.27 10.62
C GLU A 408 -11.39 16.43 10.14
N MET A 409 -10.21 16.12 9.61
CA MET A 409 -9.18 17.09 9.23
C MET A 409 -8.69 16.80 7.81
N THR A 410 -8.41 17.84 7.04
CA THR A 410 -7.77 17.70 5.72
C THR A 410 -6.35 17.14 5.87
N ALA A 411 -5.80 16.57 4.79
CA ALA A 411 -4.41 16.13 4.77
C ALA A 411 -3.44 17.29 5.11
N ASN A 412 -3.74 18.50 4.63
CA ASN A 412 -3.00 19.72 4.98
C ASN A 412 -3.00 20.00 6.50
N GLU A 413 -4.16 19.98 7.14
CA GLU A 413 -4.29 20.23 8.58
C GLU A 413 -3.54 19.17 9.43
N ILE A 414 -3.52 17.91 8.98
CA ILE A 414 -2.82 16.82 9.66
C ILE A 414 -1.31 16.92 9.47
N VAL A 415 -0.83 17.22 8.26
CA VAL A 415 0.61 17.25 7.97
C VAL A 415 1.24 18.57 8.39
N ASN A 416 0.64 19.68 8.01
CA ASN A 416 1.20 21.03 8.21
C ASN A 416 0.77 21.69 9.52
N GLY A 417 -0.25 21.15 10.16
CA GLY A 417 -0.83 21.69 11.40
C GLY A 417 -2.09 22.51 11.16
N SER A 418 -2.77 22.81 12.26
CA SER A 418 -3.99 23.61 12.34
C SER A 418 -4.01 24.34 13.69
N ALA A 419 -5.08 25.07 13.98
CA ALA A 419 -5.25 25.71 15.30
C ALA A 419 -5.29 24.70 16.46
N ASN A 420 -5.71 23.45 16.21
CA ASN A 420 -5.93 22.45 17.26
C ASN A 420 -4.85 21.37 17.31
N PHE A 421 -4.25 21.02 16.16
CA PHE A 421 -3.21 20.00 16.04
C PHE A 421 -1.93 20.62 15.49
N ILE A 422 -0.79 20.30 16.11
CA ILE A 422 0.51 20.88 15.74
C ILE A 422 0.97 20.49 14.33
N GLY A 423 0.56 19.32 13.83
CA GLY A 423 0.96 18.80 12.51
C GLY A 423 2.10 17.78 12.58
N LEU A 424 2.08 16.79 11.70
CA LEU A 424 3.11 15.74 11.63
C LEU A 424 4.48 16.30 11.20
N ALA A 425 4.52 17.21 10.22
CA ALA A 425 5.77 17.83 9.78
C ALA A 425 6.39 18.72 10.86
N PRO A 426 5.62 19.58 11.57
CA PRO A 426 6.12 20.28 12.75
C PRO A 426 6.63 19.36 13.86
N ILE A 427 5.98 18.22 14.15
CA ILE A 427 6.48 17.21 15.12
C ILE A 427 7.86 16.69 14.69
N VAL A 428 8.03 16.37 13.41
CA VAL A 428 9.31 15.92 12.85
C VAL A 428 10.38 17.03 12.97
N GLN A 429 10.02 18.28 12.70
CA GLN A 429 10.94 19.41 12.81
C GLN A 429 11.38 19.64 14.26
N MET A 430 10.45 19.56 15.23
CA MET A 430 10.78 19.64 16.65
C MET A 430 11.76 18.55 17.08
N TYR A 431 11.62 17.32 16.55
CA TYR A 431 12.59 16.26 16.80
C TYR A 431 13.98 16.62 16.22
N LEU A 432 14.03 17.13 14.99
CA LEU A 432 15.29 17.57 14.37
C LEU A 432 15.94 18.76 15.11
N ASP A 433 15.15 19.63 15.73
CA ASP A 433 15.64 20.75 16.57
C ASP A 433 16.17 20.26 17.93
N SER A 434 15.71 19.10 18.40
CA SER A 434 16.11 18.53 19.70
C SER A 434 17.44 17.77 19.67
N ILE A 435 18.04 17.57 18.49
CA ILE A 435 19.26 16.79 18.29
C ILE A 435 20.33 17.62 17.59
N ASP A 436 21.60 17.29 17.86
CA ASP A 436 22.72 17.93 17.17
C ASP A 436 22.81 17.43 15.72
N ILE A 437 22.73 18.36 14.77
CA ILE A 437 22.69 18.08 13.33
C ILE A 437 23.48 19.14 12.56
N GLY A 438 24.39 18.67 11.70
CA GLY A 438 25.15 19.56 10.81
C GLY A 438 24.23 20.27 9.80
N GLY A 439 24.55 21.52 9.47
CA GLY A 439 23.71 22.38 8.62
C GLY A 439 23.39 21.79 7.24
N ASP A 440 24.30 21.03 6.63
CA ASP A 440 24.08 20.38 5.34
C ASP A 440 23.07 19.23 5.42
N VAL A 441 23.20 18.41 6.46
CA VAL A 441 22.26 17.32 6.74
C VAL A 441 20.87 17.91 7.01
N ARG A 442 20.80 18.94 7.85
CA ARG A 442 19.54 19.62 8.18
C ARG A 442 18.85 20.19 6.94
N ARG A 443 19.57 20.95 6.10
CA ARG A 443 19.02 21.49 4.84
C ARG A 443 18.47 20.39 3.92
N ARG A 444 19.14 19.24 3.84
CA ARG A 444 18.66 18.12 3.02
C ARG A 444 17.36 17.52 3.56
N LEU A 445 17.27 17.31 4.87
CA LEU A 445 16.06 16.80 5.50
C LEU A 445 14.90 17.79 5.40
N ASP A 446 15.17 19.09 5.57
CA ASP A 446 14.16 20.15 5.41
C ASP A 446 13.60 20.19 3.98
N ALA A 447 14.42 19.93 2.95
CA ALA A 447 13.94 19.83 1.57
C ALA A 447 12.96 18.64 1.38
N TYR A 448 13.25 17.49 1.98
CA TYR A 448 12.32 16.35 1.97
C TYR A 448 11.03 16.68 2.72
N ILE A 449 11.12 17.32 3.89
CA ILE A 449 9.93 17.73 4.64
C ILE A 449 9.12 18.74 3.84
N ALA A 450 9.75 19.75 3.22
CA ALA A 450 9.08 20.75 2.39
C ALA A 450 8.30 20.11 1.23
N PHE A 451 8.85 19.07 0.59
CA PHE A 451 8.15 18.31 -0.44
C PHE A 451 6.86 17.65 0.11
N ILE A 452 6.95 16.96 1.26
CA ILE A 452 5.77 16.34 1.92
C ILE A 452 4.72 17.40 2.29
N ARG A 453 5.15 18.55 2.81
CA ARG A 453 4.28 19.69 3.14
C ARG A 453 3.56 20.24 1.91
N GLY A 454 4.27 20.32 0.77
CA GLY A 454 3.74 20.79 -0.51
C GLY A 454 2.73 19.82 -1.15
N ARG A 455 2.94 18.51 -1.00
CA ARG A 455 1.93 17.50 -1.38
C ARG A 455 0.66 17.64 -0.54
N ALA A 456 0.81 17.86 0.76
CA ALA A 456 -0.32 17.98 1.67
C ALA A 456 -1.18 19.24 1.43
N ASN A 457 -0.58 20.37 1.05
CA ASN A 457 -1.29 21.62 0.82
C ASN A 457 -1.71 21.85 -0.64
N GLY A 458 -1.30 20.97 -1.56
CA GLY A 458 -1.62 21.04 -2.98
C GLY A 458 -0.74 21.95 -3.83
N SER A 459 0.33 22.54 -3.28
CA SER A 459 1.31 23.29 -4.08
C SER A 459 2.18 22.37 -4.95
N ILE A 460 2.22 21.08 -4.64
CA ILE A 460 2.86 20.03 -5.44
C ILE A 460 1.81 18.96 -5.73
N MET A 461 1.61 18.62 -7.00
CA MET A 461 0.64 17.61 -7.44
C MET A 461 1.01 16.22 -6.96
N THR A 462 0.04 15.36 -6.67
CA THR A 462 0.29 13.93 -6.57
C THR A 462 0.70 13.35 -7.93
N THR A 463 1.41 12.22 -7.93
CA THR A 463 1.78 11.53 -9.18
C THR A 463 0.53 11.11 -9.95
N ALA A 464 -0.52 10.69 -9.24
CA ALA A 464 -1.81 10.38 -9.83
C ALA A 464 -2.48 11.60 -10.49
N ALA A 465 -2.52 12.75 -9.82
CA ALA A 465 -3.07 13.98 -10.39
C ALA A 465 -2.27 14.44 -11.62
N TRP A 466 -0.94 14.31 -11.58
CA TRP A 466 -0.07 14.63 -12.71
C TRP A 466 -0.33 13.72 -13.92
N ILE A 467 -0.37 12.39 -13.72
CA ILE A 467 -0.67 11.42 -14.78
C ILE A 467 -2.05 11.69 -15.38
N ARG A 468 -3.05 11.96 -14.54
CA ARG A 468 -4.41 12.28 -14.98
C ARG A 468 -4.43 13.56 -15.83
N SER A 469 -3.75 14.60 -15.37
CA SER A 469 -3.59 15.86 -16.12
C SER A 469 -2.90 15.62 -17.46
N PHE A 470 -1.86 14.78 -17.52
CA PHE A 470 -1.19 14.41 -18.76
C PHE A 470 -2.17 13.78 -19.76
N VAL A 471 -2.92 12.76 -19.33
CA VAL A 471 -3.91 12.08 -20.19
C VAL A 471 -4.98 13.06 -20.66
N GLN A 472 -5.57 13.85 -19.76
CA GLN A 472 -6.65 14.75 -20.09
C GLN A 472 -6.27 15.87 -21.07
N ASN A 473 -4.98 16.24 -21.10
CA ASN A 473 -4.44 17.24 -22.02
C ASN A 473 -3.79 16.62 -23.27
N HIS A 474 -3.76 15.29 -23.39
CA HIS A 474 -3.17 14.62 -24.53
C HIS A 474 -4.00 14.83 -25.82
N PRO A 475 -3.41 15.16 -26.98
CA PRO A 475 -4.16 15.40 -28.22
C PRO A 475 -5.05 14.22 -28.67
N ALA A 476 -4.58 12.99 -28.42
CA ALA A 476 -5.32 11.77 -28.74
C ALA A 476 -6.45 11.43 -27.74
N TYR A 477 -6.55 12.12 -26.60
CA TYR A 477 -7.55 11.82 -25.58
C TYR A 477 -8.93 12.33 -26.00
N ARG A 478 -9.90 11.41 -26.07
CA ARG A 478 -11.25 11.70 -26.60
C ARG A 478 -12.26 12.02 -25.52
N ARG A 479 -11.82 12.33 -24.30
CA ARG A 479 -12.71 12.57 -23.14
C ARG A 479 -13.66 11.41 -22.87
N ASP A 480 -13.24 10.19 -23.18
CA ASP A 480 -13.99 8.94 -23.04
C ASP A 480 -13.44 8.05 -21.92
N SER A 481 -12.48 8.55 -21.14
CA SER A 481 -11.72 7.85 -20.10
C SER A 481 -10.81 6.73 -20.61
N VAL A 482 -10.66 6.57 -21.93
CA VAL A 482 -9.79 5.57 -22.52
C VAL A 482 -8.36 6.10 -22.64
N VAL A 483 -7.40 5.30 -22.21
CA VAL A 483 -5.97 5.50 -22.40
C VAL A 483 -5.52 4.60 -23.55
N SER A 484 -5.37 5.19 -24.73
CA SER A 484 -4.94 4.47 -25.93
C SER A 484 -3.45 4.07 -25.86
N ALA A 485 -3.02 3.20 -26.77
CA ALA A 485 -1.61 2.82 -26.90
C ALA A 485 -0.69 4.03 -27.15
N GLU A 486 -1.14 5.02 -27.94
CA GLU A 486 -0.43 6.27 -28.19
C GLU A 486 -0.27 7.08 -26.90
N ILE A 487 -1.36 7.31 -26.15
CA ILE A 487 -1.31 8.04 -24.87
C ILE A 487 -0.39 7.32 -23.88
N ASN A 488 -0.47 5.99 -23.80
CA ASN A 488 0.38 5.21 -22.91
C ASN A 488 1.85 5.31 -23.30
N TYR A 489 2.18 5.18 -24.59
CA TYR A 489 3.55 5.29 -25.08
C TYR A 489 4.15 6.66 -24.74
N ASP A 490 3.45 7.75 -25.06
CA ASP A 490 3.90 9.11 -24.78
C ASP A 490 4.00 9.37 -23.26
N LEU A 491 3.07 8.82 -22.47
CA LEU A 491 3.15 8.89 -21.01
C LEU A 491 4.42 8.21 -20.50
N ILE A 492 4.71 6.99 -20.94
CA ILE A 492 5.88 6.23 -20.48
C ILE A 492 7.19 6.96 -20.84
N LEU A 493 7.30 7.53 -22.05
CA LEU A 493 8.47 8.31 -22.45
C LEU A 493 8.66 9.55 -21.56
N VAL A 494 7.58 10.27 -21.27
CA VAL A 494 7.67 11.47 -20.42
C VAL A 494 7.99 11.11 -18.97
N LEU A 495 7.43 10.02 -18.44
CA LEU A 495 7.77 9.52 -17.12
C LEU A 495 9.25 9.12 -17.04
N ASP A 496 9.79 8.47 -18.07
CA ASP A 496 11.22 8.16 -18.16
C ASP A 496 12.08 9.43 -18.16
N ASP A 497 11.76 10.40 -19.02
CA ASP A 497 12.48 11.69 -19.07
C ASP A 497 12.48 12.44 -17.74
N ILE A 498 11.36 12.43 -17.01
CA ILE A 498 11.29 13.03 -15.68
C ILE A 498 12.14 12.23 -14.69
N SER A 499 12.00 10.90 -14.69
CA SER A 499 12.72 10.02 -13.76
C SER A 499 14.24 10.09 -13.91
N SER A 500 14.72 10.31 -15.14
CA SER A 500 16.13 10.43 -15.49
C SER A 500 16.64 11.87 -15.44
N GLY A 501 15.81 12.85 -15.08
CA GLY A 501 16.19 14.26 -15.02
C GLY A 501 16.36 14.97 -16.36
N ARG A 502 15.96 14.36 -17.48
CA ARG A 502 15.99 14.98 -18.82
C ARG A 502 14.87 16.00 -19.00
N ARG A 503 13.76 15.85 -18.26
CA ARG A 503 12.64 16.78 -18.24
C ARG A 503 12.38 17.29 -16.83
N ALA A 504 12.29 18.61 -16.68
CA ALA A 504 11.84 19.22 -15.44
C ALA A 504 10.32 19.05 -15.28
N ALA A 505 9.88 18.80 -14.05
CA ALA A 505 8.47 18.71 -13.67
C ALA A 505 8.26 19.42 -12.31
N PRO A 506 8.38 20.76 -12.25
CA PRO A 506 8.25 21.53 -11.00
C PRO A 506 6.88 21.35 -10.33
N GLU A 507 5.82 21.09 -11.10
CA GLU A 507 4.48 20.76 -10.58
C GLU A 507 4.44 19.44 -9.80
N LEU A 508 5.35 18.51 -10.11
CA LEU A 508 5.47 17.19 -9.48
C LEU A 508 6.55 17.18 -8.40
N LEU A 509 7.69 17.86 -8.61
CA LEU A 509 8.87 17.78 -7.74
C LEU A 509 9.07 19.00 -6.82
N GLY A 510 8.40 20.12 -7.12
CA GLY A 510 8.66 21.43 -6.52
C GLY A 510 9.74 22.23 -7.26
N GLU A 511 9.75 23.55 -7.07
CA GLU A 511 10.75 24.43 -7.71
C GLU A 511 12.18 24.10 -7.26
N GLY A 512 13.12 24.12 -8.20
CA GLY A 512 14.54 23.89 -7.93
C GLY A 512 14.93 22.43 -7.65
N VAL A 513 13.97 21.50 -7.62
CA VAL A 513 14.22 20.06 -7.53
C VAL A 513 14.25 19.47 -8.94
N VAL A 514 15.45 19.11 -9.40
CA VAL A 514 15.63 18.30 -10.61
C VAL A 514 15.94 16.88 -10.17
N ALA A 515 15.21 15.90 -10.70
CA ALA A 515 15.58 14.49 -10.57
C ALA A 515 17.02 14.35 -11.05
N ARG A 516 17.93 13.95 -10.18
CA ARG A 516 19.33 13.81 -10.58
C ARG A 516 19.49 12.46 -11.29
N PRO A 517 20.10 12.42 -12.48
CA PRO A 517 20.33 11.18 -13.22
C PRO A 517 21.07 10.15 -12.38
#